data_AF-A0A7W2FRV5-F1
#
_entry.id   AF-A0A7W2FRV5-F1
#
_cell.length_a   1.000
_cell.length_b   1.000
_cell.length_c   1.000
_cell.angle_alpha   90.00
_cell.angle_beta   90.00
_cell.angle_gamma   90.00
#
_symmetry.space_group_name_H-M   'P 1'
#
loop_
_entity.id
_entity.type
_entity.pdbx_description
1 polymer ?
#
loop_
_entity_poly.entity_id
_entity_poly.type
_entity_poly.pdbx_seq_one_letter_code
_entity_poly.pdbx_strand_id
1 'polypeptide(L)'
;MIIKLSYLGLLPFLVLPLGLLTPNLVTPTHLVQIYTMYSVCIAAFMAGTLWGREVEKPSAKPYMLLVTNGITLCVFAFALIAEVRMVGALIGLTLAHLMNFVCERNKSNIRYYKVRKALTIGAVSGHCLLLTLIIGSPAFG
;
A
#
# COMPACT_ATOMS: atom_id res chain seq x y z
N MET A 1 -8.64 -8.76 19.84
CA MET A 1 -8.34 -7.32 19.81
C MET A 1 -7.32 -6.98 18.71
N ILE A 2 -6.11 -7.53 18.75
CA ILE A 2 -5.01 -7.22 17.80
C ILE A 2 -5.41 -7.38 16.32
N ILE A 3 -6.07 -8.48 15.94
CA ILE A 3 -6.50 -8.71 14.55
C ILE A 3 -7.52 -7.68 14.07
N LYS A 4 -8.46 -7.26 14.94
CA LYS A 4 -9.46 -6.25 14.59
C LYS A 4 -8.78 -4.91 14.31
N LEU A 5 -7.75 -4.56 15.09
CA LEU A 5 -6.96 -3.35 14.88
C LEU A 5 -6.18 -3.39 13.56
N SER A 6 -5.71 -4.56 13.12
CA SER A 6 -5.04 -4.69 11.81
C SER A 6 -5.96 -4.31 10.64
N TYR A 7 -7.25 -4.63 10.73
CA TYR A 7 -8.23 -4.25 9.69
C TYR A 7 -8.55 -2.76 9.66
N LEU A 8 -8.31 -1.99 10.74
CA LEU A 8 -8.45 -0.53 10.69
C LEU A 8 -7.47 0.10 9.70
N GLY A 9 -6.34 -0.57 9.43
CA GLY A 9 -5.39 -0.15 8.39
C GLY A 9 -5.97 -0.20 6.97
N LEU A 10 -7.11 -0.86 6.75
CA LEU A 10 -7.81 -0.85 5.45
C LEU A 10 -8.74 0.34 5.28
N LEU A 11 -9.09 1.05 6.36
CA LEU A 11 -10.15 2.04 6.31
C LEU A 11 -9.86 3.13 5.25
N PRO A 12 -8.66 3.72 5.17
CA PRO A 12 -8.39 4.72 4.13
C PRO A 12 -8.38 4.15 2.71
N PHE A 13 -7.99 2.88 2.53
CA PHE A 13 -8.04 2.21 1.22
C PHE A 13 -9.46 2.01 0.70
N LEU A 14 -10.43 1.87 1.60
CA LEU A 14 -11.83 1.64 1.24
C LEU A 14 -12.65 2.93 1.18
N VAL A 15 -12.41 3.87 2.12
CA VAL A 15 -13.25 5.06 2.28
C VAL A 15 -12.85 6.19 1.34
N LEU A 16 -11.55 6.46 1.18
CA LEU A 16 -11.11 7.61 0.40
C LEU A 16 -11.47 7.52 -1.09
N PRO A 17 -11.38 6.35 -1.78
CA PRO A 17 -11.83 6.26 -3.16
C PRO A 17 -13.32 6.59 -3.33
N LEU A 18 -14.17 6.20 -2.38
CA LEU A 18 -15.61 6.51 -2.41
C LEU A 18 -15.88 8.02 -2.30
N GLY A 19 -14.97 8.78 -1.70
CA GLY A 19 -15.07 10.25 -1.65
C GLY A 19 -15.07 10.91 -3.03
N LEU A 20 -14.49 10.26 -4.06
CA LEU A 20 -14.53 10.75 -5.43
C LEU A 20 -15.93 10.68 -6.06
N LEU A 21 -16.83 9.89 -5.48
CA LEU A 21 -18.25 9.85 -5.88
C LEU A 21 -19.04 11.04 -5.30
N THR A 22 -18.47 11.77 -4.34
CA THR A 22 -19.09 12.91 -3.66
C THR A 22 -18.18 14.14 -3.69
N PRO A 23 -17.93 14.74 -4.87
CA PRO A 23 -16.90 15.78 -5.05
C PRO A 23 -17.15 17.09 -4.28
N ASN A 24 -18.36 17.28 -3.74
CA ASN A 24 -18.75 18.50 -3.02
C ASN A 24 -18.21 18.58 -1.59
N LEU A 25 -17.68 17.48 -1.02
CA LEU A 25 -17.16 17.46 0.36
C LEU A 25 -15.67 17.80 0.46
N VAL A 26 -14.87 17.25 -0.45
CA VAL A 26 -13.41 17.40 -0.48
C VAL A 26 -12.97 17.43 -1.93
N THR A 27 -12.01 18.29 -2.27
CA THR A 27 -11.52 18.36 -3.64
C THR A 27 -10.91 17.01 -4.07
N PRO A 28 -11.20 16.53 -5.30
CA PRO A 28 -10.70 15.24 -5.79
C PRO A 28 -9.18 15.07 -5.64
N THR A 29 -8.40 16.11 -5.93
CA THR A 29 -6.93 16.08 -5.83
C THR A 29 -6.46 15.83 -4.40
N HIS A 30 -7.04 16.49 -3.40
CA HIS A 30 -6.67 16.26 -2.00
C HIS A 30 -7.02 14.84 -1.54
N LEU A 31 -8.16 14.29 -1.97
CA LEU A 31 -8.51 12.89 -1.68
C LEU A 31 -7.46 11.92 -2.22
N VAL A 32 -7.02 12.11 -3.46
CA VAL A 32 -5.98 11.25 -4.06
C VAL A 32 -4.63 11.44 -3.38
N GLN A 33 -4.25 12.66 -3.02
CA GLN A 33 -3.02 12.93 -2.28
C GLN A 33 -3.01 12.24 -0.91
N ILE A 34 -4.08 12.39 -0.11
CA ILE A 34 -4.20 11.75 1.20
C ILE A 34 -4.15 10.22 1.05
N TYR A 35 -4.88 9.66 0.08
CA TYR A 35 -4.84 8.23 -0.20
C TYR A 35 -3.42 7.76 -0.55
N THR A 36 -2.74 8.50 -1.43
CA THR A 36 -1.41 8.13 -1.93
C THR A 36 -0.40 8.16 -0.79
N MET A 37 -0.41 9.22 0.02
CA MET A 37 0.45 9.33 1.20
C MET A 37 0.20 8.21 2.21
N TYR A 38 -1.06 7.86 2.46
CA TYR A 38 -1.38 6.72 3.31
C TYR A 38 -0.83 5.41 2.76
N SER A 39 -0.99 5.17 1.45
CA SER A 39 -0.47 3.97 0.78
C SER A 39 1.05 3.87 0.86
N VAL A 40 1.76 5.00 0.67
CA VAL A 40 3.21 5.13 0.84
C VAL A 40 3.61 4.74 2.27
N CYS A 41 2.97 5.31 3.29
CA CYS A 41 3.26 5.00 4.68
C CYS A 41 3.10 3.50 4.99
N ILE A 42 2.00 2.89 4.54
CA ILE A 42 1.75 1.46 4.77
C ILE A 42 2.75 0.59 4.01
N ALA A 43 3.08 0.91 2.76
CA ALA A 43 4.04 0.13 1.97
C ALA A 43 5.46 0.19 2.57
N ALA A 44 5.90 1.38 2.99
CA ALA A 44 7.20 1.57 3.66
C ALA A 44 7.24 0.90 5.04
N PHE A 45 6.17 1.05 5.85
CA PHE A 45 6.04 0.35 7.13
C PHE A 45 6.17 -1.16 6.94
N MET A 46 5.46 -1.73 5.97
CA MET A 46 5.52 -3.17 5.70
C MET A 46 6.91 -3.64 5.27
N ALA A 47 7.60 -2.90 4.41
CA ALA A 47 8.98 -3.19 4.05
C ALA A 47 9.90 -3.17 5.29
N GLY A 48 9.72 -2.17 6.17
CA GLY A 48 10.43 -2.08 7.45
C GLY A 48 10.17 -3.27 8.38
N THR A 49 8.91 -3.72 8.52
CA THR A 49 8.59 -4.90 9.33
C THR A 49 9.18 -6.20 8.78
N LEU A 50 9.34 -6.31 7.45
CA LEU A 50 10.01 -7.44 6.82
C LEU A 50 11.51 -7.41 7.07
N TRP A 51 12.13 -6.22 6.96
CA TRP A 51 13.53 -5.99 7.27
C TRP A 51 13.85 -6.38 8.72
N GLY A 52 13.10 -5.84 9.69
CA GLY A 52 13.33 -6.09 11.12
C GLY A 52 13.22 -7.58 11.48
N ARG A 53 12.18 -8.25 10.97
CA ARG A 53 12.02 -9.70 11.17
C ARG A 53 13.08 -10.55 10.49
N GLU A 54 13.74 -10.06 9.45
CA GLU A 54 14.83 -10.80 8.80
C GLU A 54 16.14 -10.67 9.60
N VAL A 55 16.43 -9.49 10.17
CA VAL A 55 17.61 -9.26 11.01
C VAL A 55 17.58 -10.09 12.30
N GLU A 56 16.40 -10.32 12.86
CA GLU A 56 16.23 -11.15 14.06
C GLU A 56 16.44 -12.66 13.82
N LYS A 57 16.61 -13.11 12.57
CA LYS A 57 16.77 -14.54 12.28
C LYS A 57 18.22 -14.99 12.49
N PRO A 58 18.45 -16.17 13.10
CA PRO A 58 19.79 -16.77 13.18
C PRO A 58 20.43 -17.01 11.80
N SER A 59 19.61 -17.23 10.77
CA SER A 59 20.02 -17.42 9.37
C SER A 59 19.46 -16.32 8.47
N ALA A 60 19.65 -15.07 8.88
CA ALA A 60 19.27 -13.89 8.12
C ALA A 60 19.84 -13.93 6.70
N LYS A 61 19.02 -13.56 5.72
CA LYS A 61 19.38 -13.59 4.30
C LYS A 61 19.69 -12.17 3.81
N PRO A 62 20.94 -11.85 3.44
CA PRO A 62 21.32 -10.50 3.03
C PRO A 62 20.48 -9.96 1.86
N TYR A 63 20.10 -10.82 0.90
CA TYR A 63 19.28 -10.40 -0.23
C TYR A 63 17.88 -9.92 0.18
N MET A 64 17.30 -10.45 1.26
CA MET A 64 16.00 -9.98 1.76
C MET A 64 16.08 -8.58 2.36
N LEU A 65 17.22 -8.26 3.00
CA LEU A 65 17.50 -6.90 3.49
C LEU A 65 17.66 -5.93 2.32
N LEU A 66 18.33 -6.34 1.25
CA LEU A 66 18.46 -5.55 0.03
C LEU A 66 17.09 -5.31 -0.64
N VAL A 67 16.28 -6.36 -0.78
CA VAL A 67 14.94 -6.28 -1.38
C VAL A 67 14.03 -5.33 -0.59
N THR A 68 14.00 -5.43 0.74
CA THR A 68 13.18 -4.56 1.58
C THR A 68 13.62 -3.09 1.51
N ASN A 69 14.93 -2.82 1.46
CA ASN A 69 15.43 -1.46 1.19
C ASN A 69 15.04 -0.98 -0.21
N GLY A 70 15.16 -1.84 -1.23
CA GLY A 70 14.74 -1.54 -2.59
C GLY A 70 13.25 -1.18 -2.67
N ILE A 71 12.37 -1.93 -2.00
CA ILE A 71 10.94 -1.61 -1.92
C ILE A 71 10.73 -0.23 -1.28
N THR A 72 11.40 0.07 -0.17
CA THR A 72 11.28 1.37 0.50
C THR A 72 11.71 2.52 -0.41
N LEU A 73 12.84 2.40 -1.12
CA LEU A 73 13.31 3.41 -2.07
C LEU A 73 12.35 3.59 -3.25
N CYS A 74 11.79 2.50 -3.79
CA CYS A 74 10.77 2.58 -4.84
C CYS A 74 9.50 3.28 -4.34
N VAL A 75 9.03 2.94 -3.14
CA VAL A 75 7.88 3.60 -2.52
C VAL A 75 8.12 5.10 -2.33
N PHE A 76 9.33 5.48 -1.90
CA PHE A 76 9.72 6.89 -1.80
C PHE A 76 9.74 7.58 -3.17
N ALA A 77 10.30 6.94 -4.20
CA ALA A 77 10.27 7.45 -5.56
C ALA A 77 8.84 7.63 -6.08
N PHE A 78 7.93 6.68 -5.81
CA PHE A 78 6.52 6.80 -6.17
C PHE A 78 5.82 7.97 -5.46
N ALA A 79 6.18 8.25 -4.21
CA ALA A 79 5.68 9.43 -3.50
C ALA A 79 6.11 10.74 -4.20
N LEU A 80 7.38 10.84 -4.61
CA LEU A 80 7.93 12.03 -5.27
C LEU A 80 7.30 12.31 -6.64
N ILE A 81 6.96 11.26 -7.40
CA ILE A 81 6.37 11.43 -8.74
C ILE A 81 4.85 11.48 -8.72
N ALA A 82 4.20 11.28 -7.57
CA ALA A 82 2.74 11.12 -7.48
C ALA A 82 1.96 12.34 -8.01
N GLU A 83 2.48 13.55 -7.85
CA GLU A 83 1.81 14.77 -8.33
C GLU A 83 1.86 14.89 -9.86
N VAL A 84 2.93 14.43 -10.49
CA VAL A 84 3.18 14.60 -11.93
C VAL A 84 2.77 13.36 -12.75
N ARG A 85 2.80 12.19 -12.10
CA ARG A 85 2.56 10.86 -12.71
C ARG A 85 1.68 10.00 -11.79
N MET A 86 0.56 10.55 -11.36
CA MET A 86 -0.38 9.95 -10.40
C MET A 86 -0.76 8.49 -10.72
N VAL A 87 -1.20 8.20 -11.95
CA VAL A 87 -1.56 6.83 -12.37
C VAL A 87 -0.36 5.88 -12.25
N GLY A 88 0.80 6.30 -12.73
CA GLY A 88 2.04 5.51 -12.64
C GLY A 88 2.46 5.27 -11.19
N ALA A 89 2.37 6.28 -10.33
CA ALA A 89 2.66 6.16 -8.90
C ALA A 89 1.71 5.17 -8.20
N LEU A 90 0.41 5.22 -8.48
CA LEU A 90 -0.58 4.31 -7.89
C LEU A 90 -0.38 2.85 -8.37
N ILE A 91 -0.02 2.64 -9.63
CA ILE A 91 0.37 1.32 -10.14
C ILE A 91 1.63 0.83 -9.42
N GLY A 92 2.65 1.69 -9.31
CA GLY A 92 3.89 1.41 -8.59
C GLY A 92 3.65 1.01 -7.13
N LEU A 93 2.79 1.74 -6.42
CA LEU A 93 2.41 1.44 -5.03
C LEU A 93 1.64 0.12 -4.93
N THR A 94 0.76 -0.18 -5.90
CA THR A 94 0.08 -1.48 -5.97
C THR A 94 1.09 -2.63 -6.07
N LEU A 95 2.09 -2.48 -6.94
CA LEU A 95 3.17 -3.45 -7.09
C LEU A 95 4.01 -3.56 -5.81
N ALA A 96 4.30 -2.45 -5.13
CA ALA A 96 5.04 -2.47 -3.86
C ALA A 96 4.28 -3.25 -2.76
N HIS A 97 2.96 -3.09 -2.65
CA HIS A 97 2.13 -3.87 -1.71
C HIS A 97 2.15 -5.37 -2.05
N LEU A 98 2.07 -5.72 -3.34
CA LEU A 98 2.19 -7.10 -3.79
C LEU A 98 3.58 -7.68 -3.52
N MET A 99 4.65 -6.92 -3.76
CA MET A 99 6.02 -7.36 -3.48
C MET A 99 6.25 -7.57 -1.98
N ASN A 100 5.75 -6.67 -1.14
CA ASN A 100 5.74 -6.88 0.32
C ASN A 100 5.00 -8.17 0.69
N PHE A 101 3.89 -8.50 0.04
CA PHE A 101 3.17 -9.74 0.29
C PHE A 101 3.90 -11.00 -0.22
N VAL A 102 4.55 -10.94 -1.37
CA VAL A 102 5.35 -12.05 -1.91
C VAL A 102 6.59 -12.31 -1.05
N CYS A 103 7.23 -11.25 -0.56
CA CYS A 103 8.38 -11.32 0.34
C CYS A 103 8.01 -11.83 1.74
N GLU A 104 6.73 -11.79 2.12
CA GLU A 104 6.25 -12.29 3.40
C GLU A 104 6.41 -13.82 3.47
N ARG A 105 7.45 -14.23 4.19
CA ARG A 105 7.87 -15.63 4.27
C ARG A 105 7.21 -16.41 5.40
N ASN A 106 6.52 -15.74 6.33
CA ASN A 106 5.92 -16.40 7.48
C ASN A 106 4.57 -17.05 7.14
N LYS A 107 4.61 -18.11 6.33
CA LYS A 107 3.46 -18.98 6.06
C LYS A 107 3.16 -19.93 7.23
N SER A 108 4.10 -20.11 8.16
CA SER A 108 3.93 -21.03 9.30
C SER A 108 2.90 -20.52 10.30
N ASN A 109 2.77 -19.21 10.49
CA ASN A 109 1.64 -18.62 11.21
C ASN A 109 0.44 -18.39 10.28
N ILE A 110 -0.39 -19.42 10.10
CA ILE A 110 -1.57 -19.41 9.22
C ILE A 110 -2.52 -18.24 9.54
N ARG A 111 -2.72 -17.93 10.83
CA ARG A 111 -3.65 -16.87 11.25
C ARG A 111 -3.16 -15.49 10.83
N TYR A 112 -1.87 -15.21 11.08
CA TYR A 112 -1.23 -13.98 10.63
C TYR A 112 -1.24 -13.88 9.09
N TYR A 113 -0.90 -14.97 8.40
CA TYR A 113 -0.88 -15.01 6.94
C TYR A 113 -2.27 -14.71 6.33
N LYS A 114 -3.36 -15.26 6.90
CA LYS A 114 -4.74 -14.94 6.47
C LYS A 114 -5.06 -13.47 6.61
N VAL A 115 -4.69 -12.85 7.74
CA VAL A 115 -4.88 -11.40 7.95
C VAL A 115 -4.08 -10.63 6.91
N ARG A 116 -2.79 -10.95 6.73
CA ARG A 116 -1.94 -10.26 5.76
C ARG A 116 -2.49 -10.37 4.33
N LYS A 117 -2.96 -11.54 3.92
CA LYS A 117 -3.61 -11.75 2.62
C LYS A 117 -4.85 -10.87 2.47
N ALA A 118 -5.72 -10.82 3.49
CA ALA A 118 -6.91 -9.97 3.46
C ALA A 118 -6.56 -8.48 3.38
N LEU A 119 -5.55 -8.02 4.12
CA LEU A 119 -5.09 -6.63 4.08
C LEU A 119 -4.48 -6.27 2.71
N THR A 120 -3.66 -7.15 2.13
CA THR A 120 -3.11 -6.90 0.79
C THR A 120 -4.21 -6.87 -0.26
N ILE A 121 -5.18 -7.79 -0.22
CA ILE A 121 -6.33 -7.78 -1.13
C ILE A 121 -7.11 -6.47 -0.97
N GLY A 122 -7.43 -6.06 0.26
CA GLY A 122 -8.15 -4.81 0.50
C GLY A 122 -7.41 -3.58 -0.04
N ALA A 123 -6.10 -3.49 0.19
CA ALA A 123 -5.29 -2.40 -0.35
C ALA A 123 -5.26 -2.41 -1.88
N VAL A 124 -5.03 -3.57 -2.51
CA VAL A 124 -5.01 -3.70 -3.98
C VAL A 124 -6.37 -3.37 -4.59
N SER A 125 -7.47 -3.88 -4.01
CA SER A 125 -8.82 -3.54 -4.44
C SER A 125 -9.11 -2.04 -4.31
N GLY A 126 -8.63 -1.39 -3.24
CA GLY A 126 -8.70 0.06 -3.08
C GLY A 126 -7.95 0.81 -4.19
N HIS A 127 -6.76 0.34 -4.58
CA HIS A 127 -5.99 0.97 -5.66
C HIS A 127 -6.69 0.79 -7.00
N CYS A 128 -7.20 -0.41 -7.28
CA CYS A 128 -7.97 -0.67 -8.49
C CYS A 128 -9.21 0.23 -8.57
N LEU A 129 -9.98 0.33 -7.48
CA LEU A 129 -11.15 1.20 -7.40
C LEU A 129 -10.76 2.67 -7.65
N LEU A 130 -9.72 3.16 -6.96
CA LEU A 130 -9.26 4.53 -7.12
C LEU A 130 -8.80 4.82 -8.56
N LEU A 131 -8.02 3.91 -9.15
CA LEU A 131 -7.56 4.03 -10.54
C LEU A 131 -8.74 4.07 -11.52
N THR A 132 -9.73 3.19 -11.37
CA THR A 132 -10.94 3.20 -12.20
C THR A 132 -11.68 4.52 -12.07
N LEU A 133 -11.83 5.05 -10.86
CA LEU A 133 -12.51 6.33 -10.62
C LEU A 133 -11.73 7.53 -11.18
N ILE A 134 -10.40 7.53 -11.07
CA ILE A 134 -9.56 8.57 -11.65
C ILE A 134 -9.66 8.57 -13.18
N ILE A 135 -9.49 7.40 -13.81
CA ILE A 135 -9.50 7.27 -15.29
C ILE A 135 -10.88 7.63 -15.86
N GLY A 136 -11.95 7.29 -15.14
CA GLY A 136 -13.32 7.61 -15.57
C GLY A 136 -13.79 9.02 -15.22
N SER A 137 -13.02 9.81 -14.48
CA SER A 137 -13.45 11.11 -13.98
C SER A 137 -12.92 12.26 -14.85
N PRO A 138 -13.79 13.21 -15.27
CA PRO A 138 -13.37 14.39 -16.00
C PRO A 138 -12.51 15.34 -15.15
N ALA A 139 -12.47 15.17 -13.82
CA ALA A 139 -11.65 15.98 -12.93
C ALA A 139 -10.14 15.73 -13.08
N PHE A 140 -9.73 14.66 -13.74
CA PHE A 140 -8.34 14.25 -13.93
C PHE A 140 -7.95 14.00 -15.40
N GLY A 141 -8.84 14.38 -16.34
CA GLY A 141 -8.64 14.26 -17.78
C GLY A 141 -8.03 15.51 -18.42
#